data_AF-H6NMC9-F1
#
_entry.id   AF-H6NMC9-F1
#
_cell.length_a   1.000
_cell.length_b   1.000
_cell.length_c   1.000
_cell.angle_alpha   90.00
_cell.angle_beta   90.00
_cell.angle_gamma   90.00
#
_symmetry.space_group_name_H-M   'P 1'
#
loop_
_entity.id
_entity.type
_entity.pdbx_description
1 polymer ?
#
loop_
_entity_poly.entity_id
_entity_poly.type
_entity_poly.pdbx_seq_one_letter_code
_entity_poly.pdbx_strand_id
1 'polypeptide(L)'
;MDGPEEFLSALSSECPALYFYNLGDHHWGYEIWSEEDVFSYAHVPYEMEAELMLKIFRERYPDKRLSFLMTQEGEAVQKQIEDELAEGDNYAAAVRKHFETVYPEDFKLFGFDDKTIEALRGLLTAESFLQGGADVDIFKSLTGLEQFSWMRYERMERYEEQVEYI
;
A
#
# COMPACT_ATOMS: atom_id res chain seq x y z
N MET A 1 16.71 2.47 -13.68
CA MET A 1 15.75 3.59 -13.63
C MET A 1 15.60 3.82 -12.15
N ASP A 2 16.17 4.91 -11.66
CA ASP A 2 15.82 5.40 -10.31
C ASP A 2 14.31 5.63 -10.34
N GLY A 3 13.59 5.22 -9.29
CA GLY A 3 12.13 5.26 -9.27
C GLY A 3 11.61 6.71 -9.23
N PRO A 4 10.31 6.92 -8.92
CA PRO A 4 9.76 8.27 -8.89
C PRO A 4 10.30 9.13 -7.73
N GLU A 5 11.15 8.59 -6.86
CA GLU A 5 11.56 9.22 -5.60
C GLU A 5 12.31 10.54 -5.80
N GLU A 6 13.22 10.64 -6.79
CA GLU A 6 13.93 11.90 -7.05
C GLU A 6 12.96 13.01 -7.50
N PHE A 7 11.99 12.65 -8.35
CA PHE A 7 10.97 13.58 -8.83
C PHE A 7 10.01 13.98 -7.69
N LEU A 8 9.53 13.02 -6.91
CA LEU A 8 8.61 13.25 -5.80
C LEU A 8 9.26 14.06 -4.68
N SER A 9 10.52 13.78 -4.35
CA SER A 9 11.30 14.56 -3.39
C SER A 9 11.43 16.01 -3.87
N ALA A 10 11.86 16.23 -5.12
CA ALA A 10 11.97 17.58 -5.67
C ALA A 10 10.63 18.33 -5.71
N LEU A 11 9.54 17.69 -6.15
CA LEU A 11 8.20 18.27 -6.17
C LEU A 11 7.73 18.64 -4.76
N SER A 12 7.98 17.74 -3.79
CA SER A 12 7.57 17.90 -2.40
C SER A 12 8.27 19.04 -1.65
N SER A 13 9.37 19.56 -2.18
CA SER A 13 10.04 20.78 -1.68
C SER A 13 9.24 22.05 -1.97
N GLU A 14 8.40 22.04 -3.01
CA GLU A 14 7.60 23.19 -3.45
C GLU A 14 6.14 23.08 -3.01
N CYS A 15 5.56 21.87 -3.08
CA CYS A 15 4.20 21.60 -2.64
C CYS A 15 4.01 20.13 -2.24
N PRO A 16 3.04 19.80 -1.36
CA PRO A 16 2.71 18.42 -1.05
C PRO A 16 2.42 17.58 -2.30
N ALA A 17 2.96 16.37 -2.36
CA ALA A 17 2.77 15.46 -3.48
C ALA A 17 2.12 14.15 -3.02
N LEU A 18 1.11 13.69 -3.75
CA LEU A 18 0.47 12.39 -3.55
C LEU A 18 0.95 11.43 -4.64
N TYR A 19 1.70 10.41 -4.25
CA TYR A 19 2.02 9.30 -5.13
C TYR A 19 1.03 8.17 -4.89
N PHE A 20 0.11 7.96 -5.82
CA PHE A 20 -0.85 6.85 -5.78
C PHE A 20 -0.42 5.74 -6.73
N TYR A 21 -0.52 4.49 -6.28
CA TYR A 21 -0.24 3.31 -7.10
C TYR A 21 -1.34 2.25 -6.95
N ASN A 22 -1.65 1.58 -8.06
CA ASN A 22 -2.57 0.46 -8.12
C ASN A 22 -2.00 -0.60 -9.08
N LEU A 23 -1.66 -1.76 -8.53
CA LEU A 23 -1.11 -2.91 -9.24
C LEU A 23 -2.18 -3.98 -9.50
N GLY A 24 -3.36 -3.55 -9.93
CA GLY A 24 -4.43 -4.43 -10.39
C GLY A 24 -4.97 -5.32 -9.28
N ASP A 25 -4.73 -6.62 -9.38
CA ASP A 25 -5.17 -7.66 -8.47
C ASP A 25 -4.17 -8.01 -7.36
N HIS A 26 -3.02 -7.34 -7.32
CA HIS A 26 -2.01 -7.55 -6.27
C HIS A 26 -2.20 -6.63 -5.06
N HIS A 27 -2.12 -5.32 -5.27
CA HIS A 27 -2.22 -4.32 -4.21
C HIS A 27 -2.49 -2.92 -4.75
N TRP A 28 -2.87 -2.01 -3.86
CA TRP A 28 -2.86 -0.57 -4.12
C TRP A 28 -2.34 0.17 -2.89
N GLY A 29 -2.03 1.45 -3.04
CA GLY A 29 -1.57 2.25 -1.93
C GLY A 29 -1.23 3.67 -2.34
N TYR A 30 -0.69 4.41 -1.38
CA TYR A 30 -0.22 5.76 -1.60
C TYR A 30 0.97 6.10 -0.72
N GLU A 31 1.69 7.14 -1.12
CA GLU A 31 2.65 7.88 -0.31
C GLU A 31 2.32 9.37 -0.40
N ILE A 32 2.36 10.06 0.73
CA ILE A 32 2.26 11.50 0.84
C ILE A 32 3.67 12.02 1.11
N TRP A 33 4.16 12.82 0.17
CA TRP A 33 5.47 13.45 0.22
C TRP A 33 5.31 14.93 0.59
N SER A 34 6.12 15.41 1.52
CA SER A 34 6.20 16.82 1.90
C SER A 34 7.58 17.12 2.45
N GLU A 35 8.12 18.30 2.14
CA GLU A 35 9.44 18.72 2.62
C GLU A 35 10.55 17.72 2.26
N GLU A 36 10.53 17.22 1.02
CA GLU A 36 11.53 16.31 0.44
C GLU A 36 11.50 14.86 0.98
N ASP A 37 10.55 14.53 1.88
CA ASP A 37 10.46 13.22 2.54
C ASP A 37 9.04 12.60 2.48
N VAL A 38 8.97 11.28 2.68
CA VAL A 38 7.71 10.55 2.85
C VAL A 38 7.20 10.77 4.26
N PHE A 39 6.09 11.49 4.37
CA PHE A 39 5.46 11.81 5.65
C PHE A 39 4.40 10.79 6.05
N SER A 40 3.67 10.22 5.08
CA SER A 40 2.57 9.27 5.33
C SER A 40 2.45 8.27 4.20
N TYR A 41 2.03 7.04 4.50
CA TYR A 41 1.83 6.03 3.46
C TYR A 41 0.78 5.01 3.89
N ALA A 42 0.15 4.39 2.89
CA ALA A 42 -0.64 3.20 3.09
C ALA A 42 -0.35 2.18 1.99
N HIS A 43 -0.30 0.91 2.38
CA HIS A 43 -0.19 -0.21 1.47
C HIS A 43 -1.35 -1.17 1.74
N VAL A 44 -2.16 -1.47 0.73
CA VAL A 44 -3.34 -2.33 0.85
C VAL A 44 -3.15 -3.55 -0.07
N PRO A 45 -2.61 -4.65 0.46
CA PRO A 45 -2.33 -5.84 -0.34
C PRO A 45 -3.54 -6.78 -0.39
N TYR A 46 -3.98 -7.15 -1.59
CA TYR A 46 -5.01 -8.17 -1.77
C TYR A 46 -4.48 -9.57 -1.44
N GLU A 47 -3.16 -9.76 -1.51
CA GLU A 47 -2.45 -11.00 -1.18
C GLU A 47 -1.79 -10.94 0.22
N MET A 48 -2.44 -10.28 1.19
CA MET A 48 -1.91 -10.00 2.53
C MET A 48 -1.37 -11.24 3.26
N GLU A 49 -2.05 -12.38 3.17
CA GLU A 49 -1.61 -13.62 3.82
C GLU A 49 -0.24 -14.08 3.29
N ALA A 50 -0.03 -14.03 1.97
CA ALA A 50 1.23 -14.36 1.35
C ALA A 50 2.33 -13.36 1.72
N GLU A 51 2.02 -12.06 1.77
CA GLU A 51 2.97 -11.03 2.19
C GLU A 51 3.40 -11.19 3.66
N LEU A 52 2.45 -11.46 4.56
CA LEU A 52 2.73 -11.72 5.97
C LEU A 52 3.57 -12.98 6.15
N MET A 53 3.27 -14.05 5.41
CA MET A 53 4.08 -15.28 5.41
C MET A 53 5.52 -14.97 5.00
N LEU A 54 5.71 -14.23 3.89
CA LEU A 54 7.04 -13.85 3.42
C LEU A 54 7.79 -12.94 4.39
N LYS A 55 7.09 -12.02 5.04
CA LYS A 55 7.66 -11.15 6.08
C LYS A 55 8.17 -11.97 7.27
N ILE A 56 7.33 -12.85 7.81
CA ILE A 56 7.70 -13.75 8.91
C ILE A 56 8.87 -14.65 8.51
N PHE A 57 8.87 -15.19 7.29
CA PHE A 57 9.96 -15.99 6.77
C PHE A 57 11.28 -15.20 6.75
N ARG A 58 11.29 -13.98 6.22
CA ARG A 58 12.49 -13.13 6.16
C ARG A 58 13.01 -12.75 7.54
N GLU A 59 12.11 -12.48 8.50
CA GLU A 59 12.48 -12.16 9.89
C GLU A 59 13.09 -13.37 10.62
N ARG A 60 12.53 -14.57 10.43
CA ARG A 60 13.00 -15.80 11.10
C ARG A 60 14.21 -16.44 10.43
N TYR A 61 14.35 -16.26 9.11
CA TYR A 61 15.38 -16.92 8.30
C TYR A 61 16.15 -15.90 7.43
N PRO A 62 16.82 -14.89 8.03
CA PRO A 62 17.45 -13.80 7.28
C PRO A 62 18.57 -14.28 6.33
N ASP A 63 19.21 -15.41 6.62
CA ASP A 63 20.27 -15.99 5.78
C ASP A 63 19.73 -16.83 4.62
N LYS A 64 18.42 -17.11 4.58
CA LYS A 64 17.80 -17.93 3.53
C LYS A 64 17.23 -17.03 2.44
N ARG A 65 17.54 -17.37 1.18
CA ARG A 65 16.92 -16.73 0.01
C ARG A 65 15.51 -17.27 -0.21
N LEU A 66 14.65 -16.52 -0.91
CA LEU A 66 13.30 -16.99 -1.27
C LEU A 66 13.30 -18.33 -2.02
N SER A 67 14.34 -18.61 -2.81
CA SER A 67 14.51 -19.91 -3.48
C SER A 67 14.56 -21.11 -2.52
N PHE A 68 14.85 -20.89 -1.23
CA PHE A 68 14.78 -21.92 -0.19
C PHE A 68 13.36 -22.47 -0.04
N LEU A 69 12.33 -21.63 -0.18
CA LEU A 69 10.92 -22.05 -0.07
C LEU A 69 10.53 -23.07 -1.15
N MET A 70 11.28 -23.13 -2.26
CA MET A 70 11.07 -24.09 -3.36
C MET A 70 11.70 -25.47 -3.08
N THR A 71 12.23 -25.69 -1.87
CA THR A 71 12.78 -26.98 -1.43
C THR A 71 11.80 -27.69 -0.52
N GLN A 72 11.91 -29.00 -0.35
CA GLN A 72 11.05 -29.76 0.56
C GLN A 72 11.13 -29.26 2.02
N GLU A 73 12.30 -28.81 2.48
CA GLU A 73 12.46 -28.19 3.80
C GLU A 73 11.77 -26.82 3.86
N GLY A 74 11.90 -26.03 2.79
CA GLY A 74 11.25 -24.73 2.66
C GLY A 74 9.72 -24.82 2.62
N GLU A 75 9.17 -25.79 1.91
CA GLU A 75 7.71 -26.07 1.87
C GLU A 75 7.17 -26.37 3.27
N ALA A 76 7.91 -27.13 4.08
CA ALA A 76 7.52 -27.40 5.46
C ALA A 76 7.55 -26.14 6.34
N VAL A 77 8.55 -25.27 6.15
CA VAL A 77 8.64 -23.98 6.84
C VAL A 77 7.50 -23.04 6.43
N GLN A 78 7.21 -22.95 5.13
CA GLN A 78 6.10 -22.15 4.61
C GLN A 78 4.78 -22.61 5.26
N LYS A 79 4.50 -23.91 5.19
CA LYS A 79 3.27 -24.47 5.77
C LYS A 79 3.16 -24.20 7.27
N GLN A 80 4.27 -24.31 8.02
CA GLN A 80 4.27 -23.99 9.44
C GLN A 80 3.85 -22.53 9.69
N ILE A 81 4.38 -21.58 8.92
CA ILE A 81 4.04 -20.16 9.08
C ILE A 81 2.58 -19.90 8.69
N GLU A 82 2.09 -20.54 7.62
CA GLU A 82 0.68 -20.46 7.21
C GLU A 82 -0.25 -21.03 8.29
N ASP A 83 0.08 -22.19 8.86
CA ASP A 83 -0.68 -22.80 9.96
C ASP A 83 -0.70 -21.88 11.20
N GLU A 84 0.42 -21.23 11.52
CA GLU A 84 0.50 -20.24 12.61
C GLU A 84 -0.36 -18.99 12.34
N LEU A 85 -0.39 -18.48 11.11
CA LEU A 85 -1.22 -17.33 10.72
C LEU A 85 -2.72 -17.67 10.79
N ALA A 86 -3.09 -18.88 10.38
CA ALA A 86 -4.46 -19.37 10.42
C ALA A 86 -4.95 -19.70 11.84
N GLU A 87 -4.05 -19.78 12.83
CA GLU A 87 -4.41 -20.10 14.20
C GLU A 87 -5.02 -18.89 14.93
N GLY A 88 -6.28 -19.04 15.36
CA GLY A 88 -6.96 -18.06 16.21
C GLY A 88 -7.11 -16.69 15.54
N ASP A 89 -6.58 -15.65 16.18
CA ASP A 89 -6.66 -14.25 15.72
C ASP A 89 -5.33 -13.76 15.12
N ASN A 90 -4.36 -14.65 14.87
CA ASN A 90 -3.00 -14.26 14.48
C ASN A 90 -2.97 -13.46 13.16
N TYR A 91 -3.68 -13.93 12.13
CA TYR A 91 -3.82 -13.19 10.88
C TYR A 91 -4.44 -11.81 11.10
N ALA A 92 -5.60 -11.73 11.77
CA ALA A 92 -6.27 -10.47 12.00
C ALA A 92 -5.45 -9.51 12.86
N ALA A 93 -4.72 -9.99 13.87
CA ALA A 93 -3.79 -9.20 14.66
C ALA A 93 -2.63 -8.66 13.82
N ALA A 94 -2.08 -9.47 12.91
CA ALA A 94 -1.04 -9.03 11.98
C ALA A 94 -1.56 -7.96 11.00
N VAL A 95 -2.79 -8.11 10.49
CA VAL A 95 -3.46 -7.09 9.68
C VAL A 95 -3.67 -5.81 10.48
N ARG A 96 -4.17 -5.88 11.72
CA ARG A 96 -4.32 -4.69 12.58
C ARG A 96 -3.01 -3.93 12.73
N LYS A 97 -1.92 -4.65 13.03
CA LYS A 97 -0.58 -4.08 13.13
C LYS A 97 -0.11 -3.41 11.83
N HIS A 98 -0.47 -3.97 10.66
CA HIS A 98 -0.14 -3.37 9.36
C HIS A 98 -0.82 -2.02 9.15
N PHE A 99 -2.05 -1.85 9.63
CA PHE A 99 -2.81 -0.60 9.49
C PHE A 99 -2.59 0.41 10.63
N GLU A 100 -1.83 0.08 11.69
CA GLU A 100 -1.55 0.99 12.82
C GLU A 100 -0.81 2.27 12.41
N THR A 101 -0.10 2.25 11.28
CA THR A 101 0.67 3.39 10.76
C THR A 101 -0.04 4.12 9.63
N VAL A 102 -1.31 3.82 9.37
CA VAL A 102 -2.11 4.50 8.35
C VAL A 102 -2.88 5.63 9.00
N TYR A 103 -2.61 6.86 8.55
CA TYR A 103 -3.13 8.09 9.16
C TYR A 103 -3.92 8.92 8.14
N PRO A 104 -5.20 8.61 7.89
CA PRO A 104 -6.01 9.31 6.89
C PRO A 104 -6.16 10.82 7.14
N GLU A 105 -5.95 11.30 8.36
CA GLU A 105 -5.89 12.71 8.72
C GLU A 105 -4.85 13.50 7.92
N ASP A 106 -3.80 12.85 7.42
CA ASP A 106 -2.72 13.47 6.66
C ASP A 106 -3.19 14.02 5.32
N PHE A 107 -4.32 13.53 4.80
CA PHE A 107 -4.97 14.12 3.62
C PHE A 107 -5.43 15.56 3.85
N LYS A 108 -5.51 16.06 5.09
CA LYS A 108 -5.74 17.49 5.35
C LYS A 108 -4.68 18.39 4.72
N LEU A 109 -3.48 17.86 4.47
CA LEU A 109 -2.41 18.57 3.76
C LEU A 109 -2.83 19.00 2.34
N PHE A 110 -3.73 18.25 1.69
CA PHE A 110 -4.28 18.57 0.37
C PHE A 110 -5.61 19.34 0.45
N GLY A 111 -6.04 19.75 1.63
CA GLY A 111 -7.29 20.51 1.82
C GLY A 111 -8.57 19.67 1.78
N PHE A 112 -8.48 18.34 1.95
CA PHE A 112 -9.67 17.49 2.09
C PHE A 112 -10.51 17.88 3.32
N ASP A 113 -11.83 17.92 3.14
CA ASP A 113 -12.76 18.27 4.22
C ASP A 113 -12.90 17.15 5.27
N ASP A 114 -13.36 17.50 6.48
CA ASP A 114 -13.48 16.54 7.58
C ASP A 114 -14.42 15.36 7.24
N LYS A 115 -15.39 15.53 6.34
CA LYS A 115 -16.30 14.45 5.93
C LYS A 115 -15.56 13.42 5.08
N THR A 116 -14.73 13.87 4.15
CA THR A 116 -13.87 12.99 3.35
C THR A 116 -12.83 12.30 4.22
N ILE A 117 -12.20 13.01 5.16
CA ILE A 117 -11.26 12.42 6.11
C ILE A 117 -11.93 11.32 6.93
N GLU A 118 -13.12 11.55 7.49
CA GLU A 118 -13.83 10.52 8.26
C GLU A 118 -14.23 9.31 7.39
N ALA A 119 -14.57 9.52 6.12
CA ALA A 119 -14.82 8.42 5.19
C ALA A 119 -13.54 7.60 4.92
N LEU A 120 -12.40 8.25 4.72
CA LEU A 120 -11.10 7.58 4.57
C LEU A 120 -10.70 6.84 5.85
N ARG A 121 -10.99 7.38 7.04
CA ARG A 121 -10.79 6.68 8.32
C ARG A 121 -11.64 5.43 8.47
N GLY A 122 -12.84 5.41 7.92
CA GLY A 122 -13.64 4.18 7.85
C GLY A 122 -13.05 3.15 6.89
N LEU A 123 -12.62 3.63 5.71
CA LEU A 123 -12.12 2.79 4.62
C LEU A 123 -10.77 2.13 4.94
N LEU A 124 -9.82 2.90 5.46
CA LEU A 124 -8.41 2.53 5.64
C LEU A 124 -8.15 1.92 7.03
N THR A 125 -8.94 0.91 7.38
CA THR A 125 -8.79 0.17 8.63
C THR A 125 -8.56 -1.31 8.36
N ALA A 126 -7.93 -1.99 9.31
CA ALA A 126 -7.79 -3.44 9.25
C ALA A 126 -9.16 -4.14 9.20
N GLU A 127 -10.15 -3.64 9.92
CA GLU A 127 -11.50 -4.20 9.96
C GLU A 127 -12.22 -4.05 8.63
N SER A 128 -12.11 -2.88 8.00
CA SER A 128 -12.57 -2.67 6.63
C SER A 128 -11.88 -3.64 5.67
N PHE A 129 -10.56 -3.78 5.75
CA PHE A 129 -9.79 -4.72 4.93
C PHE A 129 -10.23 -6.19 5.13
N LEU A 130 -10.32 -6.66 6.37
CA LEU A 130 -10.73 -8.03 6.72
C LEU A 130 -12.15 -8.36 6.25
N GLN A 131 -13.01 -7.35 6.08
CA GLN A 131 -14.38 -7.49 5.57
C GLN A 131 -14.46 -7.33 4.05
N GLY A 132 -13.34 -7.11 3.36
CA GLY A 132 -13.29 -6.84 1.91
C GLY A 132 -13.76 -5.44 1.52
N GLY A 133 -13.79 -4.49 2.47
CA GLY A 133 -14.26 -3.13 2.30
C GLY A 133 -13.19 -2.10 1.94
N ALA A 134 -11.89 -2.42 2.07
CA ALA A 134 -10.77 -1.55 1.72
C ALA A 134 -10.56 -1.44 0.19
N ASP A 135 -11.59 -0.96 -0.49
CA ASP A 135 -11.74 -0.91 -1.93
C ASP A 135 -11.06 0.34 -2.53
N VAL A 136 -10.25 0.11 -3.56
CA VAL A 136 -9.51 1.17 -4.26
C VAL A 136 -10.41 2.15 -5.02
N ASP A 137 -11.56 1.70 -5.53
CA ASP A 137 -12.50 2.56 -6.25
C ASP A 137 -13.26 3.46 -5.29
N ILE A 138 -13.58 2.98 -4.08
CA ILE A 138 -14.12 3.83 -3.00
C ILE A 138 -13.09 4.90 -2.62
N PHE A 139 -11.82 4.51 -2.45
CA PHE A 139 -10.74 5.46 -2.17
C PHE A 139 -10.66 6.54 -3.24
N LYS A 140 -10.60 6.15 -4.51
CA LYS A 140 -10.53 7.09 -5.64
C LYS A 140 -11.71 8.05 -5.68
N SER A 141 -12.92 7.57 -5.41
CA SER A 141 -14.10 8.43 -5.34
C SER A 141 -14.06 9.43 -4.19
N LEU A 142 -13.45 9.07 -3.06
CA LEU A 142 -13.26 9.99 -1.94
C LEU A 142 -12.18 11.04 -2.25
N THR A 143 -11.14 10.65 -2.99
CA THR A 143 -9.98 11.52 -3.25
C THR A 143 -10.03 12.28 -4.58
N GLY A 144 -11.07 12.07 -5.40
CA GLY A 144 -11.15 12.67 -6.74
C GLY A 144 -10.16 12.07 -7.76
N LEU A 145 -9.71 10.83 -7.53
CA LEU A 145 -8.72 10.13 -8.35
C LEU A 145 -9.37 9.13 -9.33
N GLU A 146 -10.66 9.27 -9.63
CA GLU A 146 -11.39 8.32 -10.49
C GLU A 146 -10.80 8.24 -11.90
N GLN A 147 -10.22 9.35 -12.39
CA GLN A 147 -9.55 9.39 -13.69
C GLN A 147 -8.22 8.61 -13.71
N PHE A 148 -7.63 8.33 -12.54
CA PHE A 148 -6.41 7.54 -12.39
C PHE A 148 -6.75 6.04 -12.39
N SER A 149 -7.22 5.56 -13.54
CA SER A 149 -7.32 4.13 -13.82
C SER A 149 -6.01 3.67 -14.49
N TRP A 150 -5.27 2.78 -13.84
CA TRP A 150 -4.10 2.08 -14.40
C TRP A 150 -2.83 2.91 -14.71
N MET A 151 -2.66 4.10 -14.16
CA MET A 151 -1.46 4.90 -14.42
C MET A 151 -0.29 4.48 -13.52
N ARG A 152 0.76 3.90 -14.13
CA ARG A 152 2.08 3.74 -13.49
C ARG A 152 3.00 4.82 -14.04
N TYR A 153 3.57 5.65 -13.17
CA TYR A 153 4.54 6.69 -13.55
C TYR A 153 5.67 6.13 -14.43
N GLU A 154 6.20 4.94 -14.07
CA GLU A 154 7.23 4.20 -14.83
C GLU A 154 6.81 3.79 -16.25
N ARG A 155 5.52 3.87 -16.59
CA ARG A 155 4.97 3.55 -17.91
C ARG A 155 4.48 4.79 -18.66
N MET A 156 4.64 5.99 -18.09
CA MET A 156 4.21 7.27 -18.67
C MET A 156 5.10 7.74 -19.83
N GLU A 157 6.31 7.19 -20.02
CA GLU A 157 7.17 7.49 -21.19
C GLU A 157 6.48 7.21 -22.55
N ARG A 158 5.34 6.50 -22.57
CA ARG A 158 4.52 6.26 -23.77
C ARG A 158 3.28 7.16 -23.90
N TYR A 159 2.99 8.03 -22.92
CA TYR A 159 1.75 8.80 -22.84
C TYR A 159 1.95 10.32 -22.76
N GLU A 160 3.16 10.83 -23.05
CA GLU A 160 3.46 12.28 -23.10
C GLU A 160 2.56 13.09 -24.05
N GLU A 161 1.75 12.45 -24.89
CA GLU A 161 0.79 13.13 -25.76
C GLU A 161 -0.58 13.45 -25.10
N GLN A 162 -0.87 13.02 -23.86
CA GLN A 162 -2.23 13.13 -23.29
C GLN A 162 -2.36 13.57 -21.81
N VAL A 163 -1.38 14.24 -21.23
CA VAL A 163 -1.55 14.80 -19.88
C VAL A 163 -1.88 16.29 -19.97
N GLU A 164 -3.18 16.63 -19.87
CA GLU A 164 -3.61 17.98 -19.49
C GLU A 164 -3.40 18.15 -17.98
N TYR A 165 -2.60 19.14 -17.61
CA TYR A 165 -2.48 19.59 -16.22
C TYR A 165 -3.79 20.29 -15.84
N ILE A 166 -4.51 19.73 -14.85
CA ILE A 166 -5.59 20.44 -14.14
C ILE A 166 -4.99 21.05 -12.88
#